data_AF-A0A357ZBT3-F1
#
_entry.id   AF-A0A357ZBT3-F1
#
_cell.length_a   1.000
_cell.length_b   1.000
_cell.length_c   1.000
_cell.angle_alpha   90.00
_cell.angle_beta   90.00
_cell.angle_gamma   90.00
#
_symmetry.space_group_name_H-M   'P 1'
#
loop_
_entity.id
_entity.type
_entity.pdbx_description
1 polymer ?
#
loop_
_entity_poly.entity_id
_entity_poly.type
_entity_poly.pdbx_seq_one_letter_code
_entity_poly.pdbx_strand_id
1 'polypeptide(L)'
;MSPTSDDVLQATSYGHALSVLGEALAFGIEPSLVGVTALTDLLGRPQDRFTSLQIAGTNGKSSTARFTAAFLRSQGFKVGLYTSPELIEYPERMEIDGCVVSHELFAEAVLAADRAAQEAITSGRCSSLTEFELLTAAALWLFAEQGVDFAVLEVGLGGR
;
A
#
# COMPACT_ATOMS: atom_id res chain seq x y z
N MET A 1 -1.05 -25.55 28.92
CA MET A 1 -1.04 -24.08 29.08
C MET A 1 -1.91 -23.52 27.98
N SER A 2 -2.95 -22.77 28.33
CA SER A 2 -3.69 -21.95 27.36
C SER A 2 -2.79 -20.77 26.94
N PRO A 3 -2.73 -20.41 25.65
CA PRO A 3 -1.93 -19.29 25.20
C PRO A 3 -2.42 -17.98 25.84
N THR A 4 -1.48 -17.07 26.13
CA THR A 4 -1.80 -15.75 26.69
C THR A 4 -2.40 -14.83 25.62
N SER A 5 -3.04 -13.73 26.02
CA SER A 5 -3.60 -12.74 25.09
C SER A 5 -2.56 -12.16 24.13
N ASP A 6 -1.29 -12.11 24.55
CA ASP A 6 -0.16 -11.67 23.72
C ASP A 6 0.27 -12.72 22.69
N ASP A 7 0.10 -14.03 22.98
CA ASP A 7 0.36 -15.12 22.04
C ASP A 7 -0.67 -15.16 20.89
N VAL A 8 -1.89 -14.66 21.12
CA VAL A 8 -2.95 -14.59 20.08
C VAL A 8 -2.74 -13.38 19.17
N LEU A 9 -2.17 -12.28 19.68
CA LEU A 9 -1.83 -11.10 18.88
C LEU A 9 -0.66 -11.36 17.91
N GLN A 10 0.26 -12.28 18.26
CA GLN A 10 1.34 -12.72 17.38
C GLN A 10 0.92 -13.78 16.32
N ALA A 11 -0.32 -14.28 16.35
CA ALA A 11 -0.74 -15.44 15.54
C ALA A 11 -1.73 -15.12 14.39
N THR A 12 -1.87 -13.85 13.98
CA THR A 12 -2.70 -13.45 12.83
C THR A 12 -1.85 -12.87 11.71
N SER A 13 -2.25 -13.08 10.45
CA SER A 13 -1.56 -12.51 9.28
C SER A 13 -1.45 -10.98 9.37
N TYR A 14 -2.46 -10.32 9.95
CA TYR A 14 -2.46 -8.88 10.17
C TYR A 14 -1.44 -8.44 11.22
N GLY A 15 -1.33 -9.13 12.36
CA GLY A 15 -0.28 -8.84 13.35
C GLY A 15 1.13 -8.95 12.77
N HIS A 16 1.36 -9.97 11.93
CA HIS A 16 2.63 -10.12 11.20
C HIS A 16 2.88 -8.96 10.23
N ALA A 17 1.87 -8.56 9.45
CA ALA A 17 1.98 -7.41 8.55
C ALA A 17 2.33 -6.11 9.29
N LEU A 18 1.79 -5.89 10.49
CA LEU A 18 2.15 -4.74 11.31
C LEU A 18 3.60 -4.79 11.80
N SER A 19 4.12 -5.98 12.15
CA SER A 19 5.54 -6.16 12.51
C SER A 19 6.45 -5.78 11.35
N VAL A 20 6.16 -6.27 10.14
CA VAL A 20 6.89 -5.95 8.91
C VAL A 20 6.96 -4.43 8.69
N LEU A 21 5.81 -3.75 8.80
CA LEU A 21 5.76 -2.30 8.61
C LEU A 21 6.53 -1.55 9.71
N GLY A 22 6.46 -2.00 10.96
CA GLY A 22 7.17 -1.39 12.09
C GLY A 22 8.69 -1.59 12.07
N GLU A 23 9.18 -2.67 11.43
CA GLU A 23 10.61 -2.95 11.25
C GLU A 23 11.23 -2.20 10.06
N ALA A 24 10.41 -1.76 9.10
CA ALA A 24 10.86 -0.95 7.99
C ALA A 24 11.46 0.37 8.49
N LEU A 25 12.46 0.91 7.78
CA LEU A 25 13.18 2.10 8.24
C LEU A 25 12.22 3.29 8.38
N ALA A 26 11.86 3.59 9.62
CA ALA A 26 11.08 4.77 9.97
C ALA A 26 11.96 6.02 9.78
N PHE A 27 11.61 6.85 8.79
CA PHE A 27 12.12 8.22 8.61
C PHE A 27 13.58 8.42 8.16
N GLY A 28 14.15 7.48 7.39
CA GLY A 28 15.31 7.78 6.54
C GLY A 28 14.82 8.30 5.18
N ILE A 29 14.54 9.60 5.03
CA ILE A 29 14.13 10.15 3.73
C ILE A 29 15.34 10.14 2.79
N GLU A 30 15.47 9.07 2.00
CA GLU A 30 16.29 9.06 0.80
C GLU A 30 15.35 9.26 -0.40
N PRO A 31 15.31 10.46 -1.02
CA PRO A 31 14.44 10.73 -2.15
C PRO A 31 14.92 9.92 -3.36
N SER A 32 14.41 8.70 -3.49
CA SER A 32 14.79 7.72 -4.50
C SER A 32 13.57 6.90 -4.90
N LEU A 33 13.50 6.52 -6.17
CA LEU A 33 12.50 5.57 -6.69
C LEU A 33 13.07 4.15 -6.77
N VAL A 34 14.34 3.93 -6.39
CA VAL A 34 15.02 2.63 -6.56
C VAL A 34 14.29 1.51 -5.82
N GLY A 35 13.91 1.75 -4.56
CA GLY A 35 13.24 0.74 -3.74
C GLY A 35 11.87 0.35 -4.29
N VAL A 36 10.96 1.31 -4.41
CA VAL A 36 9.61 1.05 -4.97
C VAL A 36 9.63 0.51 -6.41
N THR A 37 10.60 0.92 -7.24
CA THR A 37 10.75 0.35 -8.60
C THR A 37 11.17 -1.12 -8.54
N ALA A 38 12.11 -1.48 -7.67
CA ALA A 38 12.51 -2.87 -7.49
C ALA A 38 11.34 -3.75 -7.01
N LEU A 39 10.54 -3.25 -6.06
CA LEU A 39 9.35 -3.93 -5.55
C LEU A 39 8.33 -4.16 -6.67
N THR A 40 7.95 -3.10 -7.38
CA THR A 40 6.93 -3.18 -8.44
C THR A 40 7.36 -4.08 -9.59
N ASP A 41 8.64 -4.11 -9.96
CA ASP A 41 9.14 -5.06 -10.96
C ASP A 41 9.01 -6.52 -10.50
N LEU A 42 9.38 -6.83 -9.25
CA LEU A 42 9.28 -8.18 -8.68
C LEU A 42 7.82 -8.63 -8.51
N LEU A 43 6.92 -7.67 -8.29
CA LEU A 43 5.47 -7.90 -8.20
C LEU A 43 4.79 -8.01 -9.59
N GLY A 44 5.55 -8.03 -10.68
CA GLY A 44 5.01 -8.18 -12.03
C GLY A 44 4.36 -6.90 -12.58
N ARG A 45 4.88 -5.74 -12.17
CA ARG A 45 4.45 -4.40 -12.62
C ARG A 45 2.94 -4.15 -12.44
N PRO A 46 2.41 -4.28 -11.20
CA PRO A 46 0.98 -4.16 -10.94
C PRO A 46 0.38 -2.81 -11.38
N GLN A 47 1.16 -1.73 -11.35
CA GLN A 47 0.76 -0.40 -11.80
C GLN A 47 0.39 -0.31 -13.29
N ASP A 48 0.81 -1.27 -14.12
CA ASP A 48 0.50 -1.31 -15.55
C ASP A 48 -0.85 -2.01 -15.84
N ARG A 49 -1.51 -2.58 -14.81
CA ARG A 49 -2.75 -3.37 -14.93
C ARG A 49 -4.04 -2.56 -14.75
N PHE A 50 -3.93 -1.27 -14.45
CA PHE A 50 -5.05 -0.34 -14.26
C PHE A 50 -4.67 1.08 -14.65
N THR A 51 -5.67 1.96 -14.83
CA THR A 51 -5.42 3.37 -15.09
C THR A 51 -5.20 4.14 -13.79
N SER A 52 -4.06 4.82 -13.65
CA SER A 52 -3.73 5.57 -12.43
C SER A 52 -4.09 7.06 -12.53
N LEU A 53 -4.69 7.61 -11.47
CA LEU A 53 -4.88 9.04 -11.27
C LEU A 53 -4.10 9.47 -10.03
N GLN A 54 -3.03 10.23 -10.22
CA GLN A 54 -2.17 10.68 -9.12
C GLN A 54 -2.55 12.08 -8.65
N ILE A 55 -2.78 12.23 -7.34
CA ILE A 55 -3.19 13.49 -6.71
C ILE A 55 -2.07 14.02 -5.82
N ALA A 56 -1.40 15.07 -6.27
CA ALA A 56 -0.37 15.80 -5.54
C ALA A 56 -0.86 17.20 -5.14
N GLY A 57 -0.26 17.78 -4.11
CA GLY A 57 -0.58 19.13 -3.64
C GLY A 57 -0.36 19.33 -2.15
N THR A 58 -0.35 20.59 -1.71
CA THR A 58 -0.15 20.92 -0.30
C THR A 58 -1.38 20.58 0.54
N ASN A 59 -2.57 21.00 0.09
CA ASN A 59 -3.83 20.85 0.79
C ASN A 59 -4.90 20.20 -0.10
N GLY A 60 -5.86 19.53 0.52
CA GLY A 60 -7.04 18.99 -0.17
C GLY A 60 -6.81 17.70 -0.95
N LYS A 61 -5.59 17.13 -0.96
CA LYS A 61 -5.27 15.88 -1.66
C LYS A 61 -6.24 14.75 -1.35
N SER A 62 -6.38 14.38 -0.08
CA SER A 62 -7.25 13.27 0.33
C SER A 62 -8.72 13.53 -0.02
N SER A 63 -9.20 14.78 0.11
CA SER A 63 -10.57 15.15 -0.30
C SER A 63 -10.76 15.02 -1.81
N THR A 64 -9.83 15.54 -2.61
CA THR A 64 -9.84 15.42 -4.07
C THR A 64 -9.74 13.97 -4.51
N ALA A 65 -8.89 13.17 -3.87
CA ALA A 65 -8.74 11.75 -4.16
C ALA A 65 -10.05 10.99 -3.89
N ARG A 66 -10.68 11.20 -2.73
CA ARG A 66 -11.98 10.60 -2.38
C ARG A 66 -13.11 11.02 -3.32
N PHE A 67 -13.20 12.30 -3.68
CA PHE A 67 -14.20 12.77 -4.65
C PHE A 67 -13.97 12.20 -6.05
N THR A 68 -12.71 12.08 -6.47
CA THR A 68 -12.35 11.46 -7.76
C THR A 68 -12.76 9.99 -7.78
N ALA A 69 -12.45 9.23 -6.72
CA ALA A 69 -12.82 7.83 -6.62
C ALA A 69 -14.35 7.63 -6.60
N ALA A 70 -15.08 8.46 -5.83
CA ALA A 70 -16.55 8.43 -5.81
C ALA A 70 -17.17 8.75 -7.18
N PHE A 71 -16.61 9.73 -7.90
CA PHE A 71 -17.05 10.07 -9.25
C PHE A 71 -16.84 8.89 -10.20
N LEU A 72 -15.64 8.30 -10.26
CA LEU A 72 -15.35 7.16 -11.12
C LEU A 72 -16.26 5.96 -10.83
N ARG A 73 -16.48 5.64 -9.55
CA ARG A 73 -17.44 4.59 -9.14
C ARG A 73 -18.86 4.88 -9.61
N SER A 74 -19.29 6.14 -9.57
CA SER A 74 -20.62 6.53 -10.07
C SER A 74 -20.81 6.27 -11.57
N GLN A 75 -19.70 6.14 -12.32
CA GLN A 75 -19.70 5.78 -13.74
C GLN A 75 -19.65 4.26 -13.98
N GLY A 76 -19.67 3.45 -12.93
CA GLY A 76 -19.70 1.98 -13.02
C GLY A 76 -18.33 1.31 -13.06
N PHE A 77 -17.24 2.05 -12.82
CA PHE A 77 -15.90 1.48 -12.74
C PHE A 77 -15.61 0.89 -11.35
N LYS A 78 -14.79 -0.16 -11.31
CA LYS A 78 -14.19 -0.67 -10.08
C LYS A 78 -12.98 0.19 -9.72
N VAL A 79 -12.95 0.77 -8.52
CA VAL A 79 -11.96 1.78 -8.16
C VAL A 79 -11.20 1.43 -6.89
N GLY A 80 -9.87 1.43 -6.98
CA GLY A 80 -8.96 1.45 -5.84
C GLY A 80 -8.64 2.89 -5.42
N LEU A 81 -8.56 3.16 -4.12
CA LEU A 81 -8.15 4.45 -3.58
C LEU A 81 -7.04 4.23 -2.56
N TYR A 82 -5.90 4.90 -2.75
CA TYR A 82 -4.78 4.93 -1.82
C TYR A 82 -4.61 6.33 -1.23
N THR A 83 -4.70 6.46 0.10
CA THR A 83 -4.56 7.74 0.83
C THR A 83 -3.60 7.62 2.01
N SER A 84 -3.09 8.77 2.49
CA SER A 84 -2.21 8.81 3.65
C SER A 84 -2.25 10.18 4.35
N PRO A 85 -2.01 10.25 5.68
CA PRO A 85 -1.96 9.12 6.61
C PRO A 85 -3.36 8.57 6.92
N GLU A 86 -3.40 7.43 7.59
CA GLU A 86 -4.58 6.87 8.28
C GLU A 86 -4.95 7.70 9.52
N LEU A 87 -6.18 7.55 10.00
CA LEU A 87 -6.64 8.18 11.24
C LEU A 87 -6.61 7.23 12.44
N ILE A 88 -7.03 5.98 12.26
CA ILE A 88 -7.08 4.98 13.34
C ILE A 88 -6.23 3.77 13.01
N GLU A 89 -6.40 3.18 11.83
CA GLU A 89 -5.72 1.95 11.44
C GLU A 89 -5.21 1.94 9.99
N TYR A 90 -4.09 1.24 9.75
CA TYR A 90 -3.43 1.18 8.44
C TYR A 90 -4.32 0.80 7.25
N PRO A 91 -5.29 -0.14 7.37
CA PRO A 91 -6.20 -0.48 6.28
C PRO A 91 -6.96 0.73 5.71
N GLU A 92 -7.20 1.79 6.49
CA GLU A 92 -7.84 3.03 6.01
C GLU A 92 -7.09 3.69 4.86
N ARG A 93 -5.79 3.38 4.69
CA ARG A 93 -5.02 3.85 3.53
C ARG A 93 -5.49 3.25 2.22
N MET A 94 -6.19 2.12 2.23
CA MET A 94 -6.60 1.38 1.03
C MET A 94 -8.11 1.15 1.04
N GLU A 95 -8.79 1.64 0.00
CA GLU A 95 -10.20 1.35 -0.24
C GLU A 95 -10.40 0.69 -1.60
N ILE A 96 -11.38 -0.21 -1.70
CA ILE A 96 -11.89 -0.75 -2.97
C ILE A 96 -13.39 -0.49 -3.01
N ASP A 97 -13.84 0.14 -4.09
CA ASP A 97 -15.24 0.55 -4.28
C ASP A 97 -15.81 1.37 -3.11
N GLY A 98 -14.95 2.18 -2.48
CA GLY A 98 -15.29 3.07 -1.37
C GLY A 98 -15.46 2.36 -0.02
N CYS A 99 -14.98 1.12 0.09
CA CYS A 99 -14.92 0.38 1.34
C CYS A 99 -13.46 0.15 1.71
N VAL A 100 -13.11 0.45 2.97
CA VAL A 100 -11.81 0.10 3.56
C VAL A 100 -11.60 -1.40 3.43
N VAL A 101 -10.40 -1.81 3.01
CA VAL A 101 -10.06 -3.22 2.84
C VAL A 101 -10.01 -3.94 4.19
N SER A 102 -10.31 -5.24 4.21
CA SER A 102 -10.24 -6.02 5.45
C SER A 102 -8.81 -6.18 5.95
N HIS A 103 -8.64 -6.50 7.23
CA HIS A 103 -7.33 -6.81 7.82
C HIS A 103 -6.62 -7.95 7.09
N GLU A 104 -7.36 -8.94 6.61
CA GLU A 104 -6.82 -10.07 5.85
C GLU A 104 -6.28 -9.64 4.48
N LEU A 105 -7.06 -8.87 3.71
CA LEU A 105 -6.62 -8.37 2.40
C LEU A 105 -5.44 -7.41 2.53
N PHE A 106 -5.48 -6.54 3.54
CA PHE A 106 -4.37 -5.65 3.85
C PHE A 106 -3.11 -6.46 4.19
N ALA A 107 -3.23 -7.47 5.06
CA ALA A 107 -2.11 -8.32 5.44
C ALA A 107 -1.54 -9.08 4.23
N GLU A 108 -2.39 -9.63 3.38
CA GLU A 108 -1.97 -10.32 2.16
C GLU A 108 -1.13 -9.41 1.27
N ALA A 109 -1.60 -8.18 1.07
CA ALA A 109 -0.92 -7.18 0.26
C ALA A 109 0.44 -6.77 0.83
N VAL A 110 0.51 -6.50 2.15
CA VAL A 110 1.76 -6.16 2.84
C VAL A 110 2.75 -7.32 2.77
N LEU A 111 2.30 -8.56 3.00
CA LEU A 111 3.17 -9.73 2.93
C LEU A 111 3.63 -10.04 1.50
N ALA A 112 2.86 -9.68 0.48
CA ALA A 112 3.31 -9.74 -0.91
C ALA A 112 4.45 -8.72 -1.17
N ALA A 113 4.28 -7.48 -0.70
CA ALA A 113 5.33 -6.45 -0.79
C ALA A 113 6.58 -6.83 0.01
N ASP A 114 6.44 -7.44 1.19
CA ASP A 114 7.58 -7.93 1.99
C ASP A 114 8.36 -9.04 1.28
N ARG A 115 7.67 -10.03 0.68
CA ARG A 115 8.37 -11.05 -0.11
C ARG A 115 9.20 -10.44 -1.23
N ALA A 116 8.66 -9.45 -1.95
CA ALA A 116 9.39 -8.70 -2.96
C ALA A 116 10.54 -7.87 -2.36
N ALA A 117 10.37 -7.32 -1.16
CA ALA A 117 11.41 -6.59 -0.43
C ALA A 117 12.60 -7.48 -0.08
N GLN A 118 12.35 -8.65 0.50
CA GLN A 118 13.38 -9.62 0.85
C GLN A 118 14.18 -10.06 -0.38
N GLU A 119 13.50 -10.31 -1.50
CA GLU A 119 14.15 -10.65 -2.76
C GLU A 119 14.96 -9.47 -3.32
N ALA A 120 14.43 -8.24 -3.30
CA ALA A 120 15.13 -7.04 -3.76
C ALA A 120 16.42 -6.79 -2.97
N ILE A 121 16.39 -6.98 -1.64
CA ILE A 121 17.55 -6.83 -0.76
C ILE A 121 18.57 -7.95 -1.03
N THR A 122 18.11 -9.20 -1.06
CA THR A 122 19.00 -10.38 -1.26
C THR A 122 19.68 -10.35 -2.63
N SER A 123 19.00 -9.84 -3.66
CA SER A 123 19.55 -9.67 -5.01
C SER A 123 20.37 -8.39 -5.20
N GLY A 124 20.48 -7.54 -4.17
CA GLY A 124 21.25 -6.29 -4.21
C GLY A 124 20.62 -5.18 -5.06
N ARG A 125 19.32 -5.25 -5.34
CA ARG A 125 18.56 -4.21 -6.08
C ARG A 125 18.28 -2.97 -5.24
N CYS A 126 18.18 -3.13 -3.91
CA CYS A 126 18.14 -2.05 -2.93
C CYS A 126 18.78 -2.53 -1.61
N SER A 127 19.15 -1.59 -0.73
CA SER A 127 19.73 -1.91 0.58
C SER A 127 18.71 -1.96 1.71
N SER A 128 17.62 -1.22 1.55
CA SER A 128 16.57 -1.06 2.55
C SER A 128 15.33 -0.46 1.91
N LEU A 129 14.20 -0.57 2.59
CA LEU A 129 12.92 -0.01 2.16
C LEU A 129 12.25 0.73 3.31
N THR A 130 11.55 1.80 2.97
CA THR A 130 10.72 2.55 3.90
C THR A 130 9.34 1.91 4.04
N GLU A 131 8.68 2.18 5.15
CA GLU A 131 7.27 1.81 5.38
C GLU A 131 6.37 2.32 4.23
N PHE A 132 6.62 3.54 3.74
CA PHE A 132 5.84 4.14 2.67
C PHE A 132 6.01 3.40 1.33
N GLU A 133 7.22 2.96 0.99
CA GLU A 133 7.47 2.17 -0.23
C GLU A 133 6.78 0.80 -0.17
N LEU A 134 6.82 0.13 0.99
CA LEU A 134 6.12 -1.13 1.21
C LEU A 134 4.61 -0.97 1.07
N LEU A 135 4.03 0.04 1.74
CA LEU A 135 2.59 0.32 1.67
C LEU A 135 2.15 0.71 0.26
N THR A 136 2.97 1.47 -0.46
CA THR A 136 2.68 1.84 -1.85
C THR A 136 2.69 0.61 -2.75
N ALA A 137 3.71 -0.23 -2.66
CA ALA A 137 3.79 -1.47 -3.45
C ALA A 137 2.64 -2.43 -3.11
N ALA A 138 2.28 -2.55 -1.83
CA ALA A 138 1.15 -3.34 -1.36
C ALA A 138 -0.18 -2.84 -1.95
N ALA A 139 -0.45 -1.54 -1.92
CA ALA A 139 -1.66 -0.96 -2.51
C ALA A 139 -1.75 -1.23 -4.02
N LEU A 140 -0.65 -1.01 -4.75
CA LEU A 140 -0.61 -1.26 -6.20
C LEU A 140 -0.87 -2.73 -6.52
N TRP A 141 -0.21 -3.64 -5.80
CA TRP A 141 -0.41 -5.08 -5.97
C TRP A 141 -1.86 -5.48 -5.68
N LEU A 142 -2.43 -5.02 -4.54
CA LEU A 142 -3.79 -5.33 -4.15
C LEU A 142 -4.80 -4.85 -5.21
N PHE A 143 -4.64 -3.63 -5.72
CA PHE A 143 -5.51 -3.08 -6.76
C PHE A 143 -5.44 -3.89 -8.05
N ALA A 144 -4.25 -4.34 -8.45
CA ALA A 144 -4.06 -5.19 -9.62
C ALA A 144 -4.72 -6.57 -9.44
N GLU A 145 -4.55 -7.20 -8.28
CA GLU A 145 -5.14 -8.51 -7.97
C GLU A 145 -6.66 -8.44 -7.84
N GLN A 146 -7.17 -7.32 -7.37
CA GLN A 146 -8.61 -7.07 -7.28
C GLN A 146 -9.20 -6.62 -8.62
N GLY A 147 -8.39 -6.45 -9.67
CA GLY A 147 -8.84 -6.08 -11.01
C GLY A 147 -9.59 -4.76 -11.04
N VAL A 148 -9.07 -3.74 -10.34
CA VAL A 148 -9.64 -2.39 -10.43
C VAL A 148 -9.42 -1.81 -11.83
N ASP A 149 -10.37 -1.03 -12.33
CA ASP A 149 -10.22 -0.31 -13.61
C ASP A 149 -9.35 0.94 -13.42
N PHE A 150 -9.55 1.63 -12.30
CA PHE A 150 -8.85 2.84 -11.93
C PHE A 150 -8.28 2.77 -10.51
N ALA A 151 -7.06 3.28 -10.33
CA ALA A 151 -6.48 3.53 -9.02
C ALA A 151 -6.27 5.03 -8.82
N VAL A 152 -6.89 5.59 -7.77
CA VAL A 152 -6.67 6.98 -7.36
C VAL A 152 -5.61 6.99 -6.26
N LEU A 153 -4.47 7.62 -6.52
CA LEU A 153 -3.27 7.56 -5.68
C LEU A 153 -2.95 8.94 -5.11
N GLU A 154 -3.12 9.13 -3.81
CA GLU A 154 -2.62 10.32 -3.12
C GLU A 154 -1.09 10.24 -2.96
N VAL A 155 -0.40 11.34 -3.25
CA VAL A 155 1.02 11.46 -2.96
C VAL A 155 1.23 11.75 -1.48
N GLY A 156 2.08 10.95 -0.81
CA GLY A 156 2.43 11.15 0.60
C GLY A 156 3.20 12.45 0.85
N LEU A 157 4.34 12.64 0.17
CA LEU A 157 5.15 13.86 0.26
C LEU A 157 5.77 14.21 -1.10
N GLY A 158 5.70 15.48 -1.52
CA GLY A 158 6.29 15.93 -2.79
C GLY A 158 5.51 15.42 -4.02
N GLY A 159 6.19 14.63 -4.88
CA GLY A 159 5.61 14.02 -6.09
C GLY A 159 6.50 13.98 -7.33
N ARG A 160 7.83 14.03 -7.20
CA ARG A 160 8.79 14.02 -8.31
C ARG A 160 9.43 12.65 -8.49
#